data_AF-A0A7V1ZH29-F1
#
_entry.id   AF-A0A7V1ZH29-F1
#
_cell.length_a   1.000
_cell.length_b   1.000
_cell.length_c   1.000
_cell.angle_alpha   90.00
_cell.angle_beta   90.00
_cell.angle_gamma   90.00
#
_symmetry.space_group_name_H-M   'P 1'
#
loop_
_entity.id
_entity.type
_entity.pdbx_description
1 polymer ?
#
loop_
_entity_poly.entity_id
_entity_poly.type
_entity_poly.pdbx_seq_one_letter_code
_entity_poly.pdbx_strand_id
1 'polypeptide(L)'
;MAVTWQEAVGKLVVALDTADRREAQELVRALSGSVGVFKVGLEAFTALGPDFVSWLVERGEKVFLDLKLHDIPNTVERAAFACAR
;
A
#
# COMPACT_ATOMS: atom_id res chain seq x y z
N MET A 1 -21.52 14.91 -14.54
CA MET A 1 -20.79 15.96 -13.78
C MET A 1 -19.31 15.72 -13.98
N ALA A 2 -18.50 16.77 -14.17
CA ALA A 2 -17.05 16.64 -14.28
C ALA A 2 -16.44 16.38 -12.89
N VAL A 3 -15.46 15.48 -12.83
CA VAL A 3 -14.72 15.17 -11.59
C VAL A 3 -13.67 16.26 -11.37
N THR A 4 -13.56 16.78 -10.16
CA THR A 4 -12.52 17.75 -9.78
C THR A 4 -11.15 17.07 -9.68
N TRP A 5 -10.08 17.86 -9.73
CA TRP A 5 -8.73 17.33 -9.59
C TRP A 5 -8.51 16.60 -8.27
N GLN A 6 -8.98 17.18 -7.15
CA GLN A 6 -8.93 16.52 -5.84
C GLN A 6 -9.67 15.18 -5.82
N GLU A 7 -10.85 15.09 -6.44
CA GLU A 7 -11.59 13.83 -6.53
C GLU A 7 -10.89 12.80 -7.42
N ALA A 8 -10.18 13.22 -8.46
CA ALA A 8 -9.39 12.35 -9.32
C ALA A 8 -8.16 11.79 -8.57
N VAL A 9 -7.40 12.66 -7.91
CA VAL A 9 -6.24 12.28 -7.07
C VAL A 9 -6.68 11.30 -5.99
N GLY A 10 -7.80 11.56 -5.29
CA GLY A 10 -8.31 10.69 -4.24
C GLY A 10 -8.70 9.28 -4.71
N LYS A 11 -8.87 9.06 -6.02
CA LYS A 11 -9.18 7.76 -6.63
C LYS A 11 -7.95 7.07 -7.25
N LEU A 12 -6.81 7.75 -7.33
CA LEU A 12 -5.59 7.19 -7.90
C LEU A 12 -4.90 6.28 -6.90
N VAL A 13 -4.69 5.03 -7.29
CA VAL A 13 -3.94 4.03 -6.52
C VAL A 13 -2.62 3.77 -7.24
N VAL A 14 -1.49 3.95 -6.56
CA VAL A 14 -0.17 3.67 -7.12
C VAL A 14 0.43 2.42 -6.51
N ALA A 15 0.84 1.51 -7.39
CA ALA A 15 1.52 0.28 -7.04
C ALA A 15 2.99 0.52 -6.68
N LEU A 16 3.41 0.08 -5.49
CA LEU A 16 4.81 0.01 -5.11
C LEU A 16 5.36 -1.37 -5.51
N ASP A 17 5.56 -1.57 -6.81
CA ASP A 17 5.99 -2.84 -7.40
C ASP A 17 7.53 -2.90 -7.49
N THR A 18 8.17 -2.91 -6.32
CA THR A 18 9.62 -3.11 -6.18
C THR A 18 9.93 -3.82 -4.86
N ALA A 19 10.98 -4.64 -4.87
CA ALA A 19 11.56 -5.25 -3.67
C ALA A 19 12.66 -4.37 -3.03
N ASP A 20 13.03 -3.26 -3.66
CA ASP A 20 14.04 -2.34 -3.13
C ASP A 20 13.39 -1.26 -2.24
N ARG A 21 13.81 -1.23 -0.97
CA ARG A 21 13.27 -0.27 0.01
C ARG A 21 13.51 1.17 -0.39
N ARG A 22 14.68 1.48 -0.92
CA ARG A 22 15.06 2.85 -1.25
C ARG A 22 14.24 3.34 -2.44
N GLU A 23 14.13 2.52 -3.48
CA GLU A 23 13.29 2.83 -4.65
C GLU A 23 11.83 3.05 -4.24
N ALA A 24 11.27 2.17 -3.40
CA ALA A 24 9.91 2.31 -2.90
C ALA A 24 9.72 3.62 -2.11
N GLN A 25 10.68 3.98 -1.25
CA GLN A 25 10.64 5.22 -0.48
C GLN A 25 10.79 6.46 -1.35
N GLU A 26 11.64 6.42 -2.39
CA GLU A 26 11.80 7.51 -3.36
C GLU A 26 10.49 7.74 -4.13
N LEU A 27 9.84 6.66 -4.59
CA LEU A 27 8.55 6.73 -5.29
C LEU A 27 7.45 7.31 -4.40
N VAL A 28 7.36 6.87 -3.14
CA VAL A 28 6.40 7.41 -2.17
C VAL A 28 6.62 8.89 -1.97
N ARG A 29 7.86 9.33 -1.70
CA ARG A 29 8.17 10.75 -1.49
C ARG A 29 7.85 11.61 -2.71
N ALA A 30 8.06 11.09 -3.92
CA ALA A 30 7.78 11.81 -5.15
C ALA A 30 6.27 11.97 -5.42
N LEU A 31 5.45 11.03 -4.95
CA LEU A 31 4.01 10.97 -5.25
C LEU A 31 3.10 11.36 -4.08
N SER A 32 3.64 11.54 -2.87
CA SER A 32 2.92 12.05 -1.71
C SER A 32 2.11 13.31 -2.06
N GLY A 33 0.82 13.31 -1.72
CA GLY A 33 -0.11 14.41 -2.02
C GLY A 33 -0.64 14.45 -3.46
N SER A 34 -0.14 13.60 -4.36
CA SER A 34 -0.61 13.48 -5.75
C SER A 34 -1.34 12.16 -6.03
N VAL A 35 -1.42 11.28 -5.03
CA VAL A 35 -2.11 9.98 -5.11
C VAL A 35 -3.02 9.79 -3.90
N GLY A 36 -4.08 9.01 -4.07
CA GLY A 36 -5.03 8.75 -2.99
C GLY A 36 -4.59 7.60 -2.09
N VAL A 37 -3.93 6.57 -2.66
CA VAL A 37 -3.54 5.35 -1.96
C VAL A 37 -2.26 4.76 -2.57
N PHE A 38 -1.36 4.25 -1.74
CA PHE A 38 -0.28 3.37 -2.17
C PHE A 38 -0.66 1.90 -1.98
N LYS A 39 -0.55 1.10 -3.04
CA LYS A 39 -0.74 -0.35 -3.01
C LYS A 39 0.58 -1.04 -2.71
N VAL A 40 0.63 -1.80 -1.62
CA VAL A 40 1.72 -2.71 -1.29
C VAL A 40 1.30 -4.12 -1.70
N GLY A 41 1.96 -4.67 -2.72
CA GLY A 41 1.69 -6.03 -3.21
C GLY A 41 2.47 -7.09 -2.45
N LEU A 42 2.21 -8.37 -2.76
CA LEU A 42 2.87 -9.52 -2.14
C LEU A 42 4.41 -9.47 -2.21
N GLU A 43 4.97 -9.07 -3.36
CA GLU A 43 6.43 -8.92 -3.53
C GLU A 43 7.01 -7.90 -2.55
N ALA A 44 6.55 -6.65 -2.60
CA ALA A 44 7.01 -5.59 -1.72
C ALA A 44 6.77 -5.92 -0.25
N PHE A 45 5.63 -6.50 0.11
CA PHE A 45 5.36 -6.89 1.50
C PHE A 45 6.31 -8.00 1.99
N THR A 46 6.61 -8.99 1.15
CA THR A 46 7.49 -10.09 1.51
C THR A 46 8.95 -9.64 1.59
N ALA A 47 9.38 -8.78 0.67
CA ALA A 47 10.76 -8.27 0.63
C ALA A 47 11.03 -7.22 1.70
N LEU A 48 10.10 -6.27 1.88
CA LEU A 48 10.29 -5.12 2.74
C LEU A 48 9.78 -5.38 4.16
N GLY A 49 8.78 -6.23 4.34
CA GLY A 49 8.18 -6.55 5.63
C GLY A 49 7.09 -5.58 6.08
N PRO A 50 6.41 -5.88 7.20
CA PRO A 50 5.33 -5.07 7.74
C PRO A 50 5.79 -3.68 8.22
N ASP A 51 7.07 -3.52 8.59
CA ASP A 51 7.59 -2.21 9.01
C ASP A 51 7.56 -1.17 7.87
N PHE A 52 7.62 -1.60 6.61
CA PHE A 52 7.42 -0.71 5.47
C PHE A 52 5.98 -0.18 5.39
N VAL A 53 5.00 -1.02 5.73
CA VAL A 53 3.59 -0.61 5.84
C VAL A 53 3.43 0.38 7.00
N SER A 54 4.04 0.11 8.16
CA SER A 54 4.05 1.04 9.30
C SER A 54 4.65 2.39 8.90
N TRP A 55 5.78 2.39 8.18
CA TRP A 55 6.43 3.60 7.69
C TRP A 55 5.53 4.45 6.77
N LEU A 56 4.70 3.83 5.92
CA LEU A 56 3.71 4.54 5.09
C LEU A 56 2.62 5.20 5.96
N VAL A 57 2.07 4.43 6.91
CA VAL A 57 0.99 4.89 7.79
C VAL A 57 1.45 6.03 8.70
N GLU A 58 2.65 5.94 9.27
CA GLU A 58 3.26 6.99 10.10
C GLU A 58 3.44 8.32 9.35
N ARG A 59 3.54 8.27 8.02
CA ARG A 59 3.62 9.45 7.15
C ARG A 59 2.27 10.01 6.73
N GLY A 60 1.17 9.38 7.15
CA GLY A 60 -0.19 9.77 6.80
C GLY A 60 -0.65 9.28 5.42
N GLU A 61 0.09 8.36 4.79
CA GLU A 61 -0.31 7.77 3.52
C GLU A 61 -1.41 6.73 3.72
N LYS A 62 -2.36 6.66 2.78
CA LYS A 62 -3.32 5.55 2.75
C LYS A 62 -2.68 4.33 2.10
N VAL A 63 -2.84 3.17 2.71
CA VAL A 63 -2.27 1.91 2.21
C VAL A 63 -3.38 0.96 1.80
N PHE A 64 -3.22 0.36 0.61
CA PHE A 64 -3.95 -0.83 0.19
C PHE A 64 -2.99 -2.03 0.21
N LEU A 65 -3.18 -2.92 1.18
CA LEU A 65 -2.37 -4.12 1.32
C LEU A 65 -2.94 -5.24 0.43
N ASP A 66 -2.39 -5.39 -0.77
CA ASP A 66 -2.88 -6.29 -1.83
C ASP A 66 -2.08 -7.61 -1.85
N LEU A 67 -2.24 -8.41 -0.78
CA LEU A 67 -1.54 -9.70 -0.62
C LEU A 67 -2.26 -10.85 -1.32
N LYS A 68 -3.48 -10.62 -1.82
CA LYS A 68 -4.34 -11.64 -2.46
C LYS A 68 -4.44 -12.91 -1.61
N LEU A 69 -4.70 -12.76 -0.32
CA LEU A 69 -4.86 -13.90 0.60
C LEU A 69 -5.94 -14.84 0.06
N HIS A 70 -5.58 -16.10 -0.13
CA HIS A 70 -6.45 -17.10 -0.74
C HIS A 70 -6.27 -18.45 -0.03
N ASP A 71 -7.12 -18.68 0.97
CA ASP A 71 -7.13 -19.87 1.84
C ASP A 71 -8.55 -20.04 2.43
N ILE A 72 -8.77 -21.02 3.31
CA ILE A 72 -10.03 -21.15 4.05
C ILE A 72 -10.29 -19.91 4.92
N PRO A 73 -11.57 -19.57 5.21
CA PRO A 73 -11.91 -18.32 5.89
C PRO A 73 -11.13 -18.03 7.17
N ASN A 74 -10.97 -19.04 8.03
CA ASN A 74 -10.27 -18.92 9.30
C ASN A 74 -8.76 -18.65 9.12
N THR A 75 -8.14 -19.18 8.06
CA THR A 75 -6.73 -18.89 7.74
C THR A 75 -6.59 -17.49 7.16
N VAL A 76 -7.49 -17.09 6.26
CA VAL A 76 -7.51 -15.72 5.71
C VAL A 76 -7.70 -14.68 6.81
N GLU A 77 -8.60 -14.92 7.76
CA GLU A 77 -8.82 -14.04 8.92
C GLU A 77 -7.53 -13.84 9.73
N ARG A 78 -6.88 -14.95 10.13
CA ARG A 78 -5.63 -14.88 10.91
C ARG A 78 -4.50 -14.23 10.12
N ALA A 79 -4.38 -14.53 8.83
CA ALA A 79 -3.35 -13.94 7.98
C ALA A 79 -3.58 -12.44 7.78
N ALA A 80 -4.82 -12.01 7.54
CA ALA A 80 -5.21 -10.61 7.43
C ALA A 80 -4.92 -9.85 8.72
N PHE A 81 -5.24 -10.45 9.88
CA PHE A 81 -4.87 -9.87 11.17
C PHE A 81 -3.36 -9.76 11.31
N ALA A 82 -2.60 -10.83 11.04
CA ALA A 82 -1.15 -10.85 11.23
C ALA A 82 -0.40 -9.85 10.33
N CYS A 83 -0.83 -9.65 9.08
CA CYS A 83 -0.16 -8.74 8.14
C CYS A 83 -0.53 -7.27 8.33
N ALA A 84 -1.59 -6.96 9.08
CA ALA A 84 -2.07 -5.59 9.32
C ALA A 84 -1.66 -5.03 10.70
N ARG A 85 -0.79 -5.73 11.43
CA ARG A 85 -0.28 -5.30 12.75
C ARG A 85 0.88 -4.32 12.64
#